data_AF-A0A2N2CHY3-F1
#
_entry.id   AF-A0A2N2CHY3-F1
#
_cell.length_a   1.000
_cell.length_b   1.000
_cell.length_c   1.000
_cell.angle_alpha   90.00
_cell.angle_beta   90.00
_cell.angle_gamma   90.00
#
_symmetry.space_group_name_H-M   'P 1'
#
loop_
_entity.id
_entity.type
_entity.pdbx_description
1 polymer ?
#
loop_
_entity_poly.entity_id
_entity_poly.type
_entity_poly.pdbx_seq_one_letter_code
_entity_poly.pdbx_strand_id
1 'polypeptide(L)'
;MKNQKGFTLIEILVVILIISILAAILLPRLMDITRLANETVDKTKLHNLNLATSIYRSEKETEGTDIFDGISTDLLRMNKLVTEGYLQDILIPRLIEHEFVWDITDQAWEIEVND
;
A
#
# COMPACT_ATOMS: atom_id res chain seq x y z
N MET A 1 32.87 50.46 19.12
CA MET A 1 31.69 49.82 19.75
C MET A 1 30.97 49.03 18.66
N LYS A 2 30.86 47.71 18.76
CA LYS A 2 30.16 46.88 17.77
C LYS A 2 28.65 47.08 17.93
N ASN A 3 27.99 47.66 16.92
CA ASN A 3 26.53 47.72 16.84
C ASN A 3 25.97 46.30 16.74
N GLN A 4 25.53 45.74 17.86
CA GLN A 4 24.74 44.51 17.85
C GLN A 4 23.29 44.92 17.55
N LYS A 5 22.90 44.77 16.28
CA LYS A 5 21.50 44.86 15.87
C LYS A 5 20.79 43.60 16.37
N GLY A 6 19.91 43.74 17.35
CA GLY A 6 19.01 42.67 17.79
C GLY A 6 17.85 42.49 16.82
N PHE A 7 17.36 41.26 16.70
CA PHE A 7 16.14 40.92 15.96
C PHE A 7 14.93 41.64 16.55
N THR A 8 14.02 42.13 15.71
CA THR A 8 12.78 42.75 16.18
C THR A 8 11.67 41.71 16.37
N LEU A 9 10.74 41.97 17.30
CA LEU A 9 9.54 41.14 17.48
C LEU A 9 8.68 41.12 16.22
N ILE A 10 8.65 42.23 15.47
CA ILE A 10 7.91 42.35 14.22
C ILE A 10 8.46 41.39 13.16
N GLU A 11 9.79 41.25 13.05
CA GLU A 11 10.40 40.28 12.13
C GLU A 11 9.97 38.85 12.44
N ILE A 12 9.95 38.44 13.70
CA ILE A 12 9.48 37.11 14.08
C ILE A 12 7.98 36.95 13.80
N LEU A 13 7.16 37.98 14.07
CA LEU A 13 5.72 37.95 13.84
C LEU A 13 5.36 37.76 12.37
N VAL A 14 6.02 38.48 11.46
CA VAL A 14 5.77 38.34 10.01
C VAL A 14 6.22 36.97 9.51
N VAL A 15 7.34 36.44 10.04
CA VAL A 15 7.86 35.11 9.64
C VAL A 15 6.91 33.98 10.04
N ILE A 16 6.33 34.01 11.25
CA ILE A 16 5.37 32.97 11.64
C ILE A 16 4.03 33.09 10.90
N LEU A 17 3.61 34.31 10.53
CA LEU A 17 2.41 34.56 9.70
C LEU A 17 2.58 33.95 8.30
N ILE A 18 3.65 34.37 7.63
CA ILE A 18 4.50 33.58 6.72
C ILE A 18 4.20 32.07 6.63
N ILE A 19 4.88 31.36 7.53
CA ILE A 19 4.93 29.91 7.64
C ILE A 19 3.54 29.33 7.89
N SER A 20 2.68 30.00 8.67
CA SER A 20 1.34 29.51 8.99
C SER A 20 0.44 29.43 7.74
N ILE A 21 0.49 30.44 6.86
CA ILE A 21 -0.26 30.43 5.59
C ILE A 21 0.23 29.31 4.67
N LEU A 22 1.55 29.15 4.55
CA LEU A 22 2.13 28.08 3.73
C LEU A 22 1.81 26.69 4.28
N ALA A 23 1.92 26.50 5.60
CA ALA A 23 1.63 25.24 6.27
C ALA A 23 0.15 24.84 6.11
N ALA A 24 -0.78 25.80 6.19
CA ALA A 24 -2.21 25.54 6.03
C ALA A 24 -2.56 24.94 4.65
N ILE A 25 -1.84 25.32 3.60
CA ILE A 25 -2.04 24.78 2.24
C ILE A 25 -1.28 23.47 2.05
N LEU A 26 -0.09 23.35 2.63
CA LEU A 26 0.82 22.22 2.43
C LEU A 26 0.39 20.95 3.17
N LEU A 27 -0.02 21.07 4.44
CA LEU A 27 -0.36 19.94 5.30
C LEU A 27 -1.47 19.03 4.76
N PRO A 28 -2.65 19.54 4.32
CA PRO A 28 -3.70 18.67 3.81
C PRO A 28 -3.27 17.90 2.55
N ARG A 29 -2.53 18.56 1.66
CA ARG A 29 -1.99 17.92 0.43
C ARG A 29 -1.04 16.79 0.75
N LEU A 30 -0.23 16.92 1.80
CA LEU A 30 0.69 15.87 2.21
C LEU A 30 -0.06 14.60 2.63
N MET A 31 -1.16 14.74 3.37
CA MET A 31 -1.97 13.59 3.79
C MET A 31 -2.53 12.83 2.59
N ASP A 32 -3.08 13.53 1.59
CA ASP A 32 -3.59 12.91 0.37
C ASP A 32 -2.49 12.19 -0.42
N ILE A 33 -1.31 12.80 -0.55
CA ILE A 33 -0.17 12.20 -1.26
C ILE A 33 0.29 10.92 -0.55
N THR A 34 0.34 10.91 0.78
CA THR A 34 0.73 9.70 1.52
C THR A 34 -0.26 8.56 1.32
N ARG A 35 -1.57 8.86 1.30
CA ARG A 35 -2.60 7.86 1.04
C ARG A 35 -2.49 7.28 -0.38
N LEU A 36 -2.35 8.15 -1.39
CA LEU A 36 -2.16 7.73 -2.79
C LEU A 36 -0.88 6.91 -2.99
N ALA A 37 0.20 7.27 -2.30
CA ALA A 37 1.44 6.50 -2.32
C ALA A 37 1.24 5.10 -1.73
N ASN A 38 0.51 4.98 -0.63
CA ASN A 38 0.19 3.68 -0.03
C ASN A 38 -0.72 2.84 -0.93
N GLU A 39 -1.73 3.45 -1.56
CA GLU A 39 -2.59 2.78 -2.55
C GLU A 39 -1.78 2.24 -3.75
N THR A 40 -0.79 3.02 -4.22
CA THR A 40 0.10 2.59 -5.31
C THR A 40 0.97 1.40 -4.90
N VAL A 41 1.43 1.38 -3.64
CA VAL A 41 2.17 0.23 -3.09
C VAL A 41 1.29 -1.01 -3.04
N ASP A 42 0.03 -0.88 -2.65
CA ASP A 42 -0.89 -2.01 -2.56
C ASP A 42 -1.23 -2.58 -3.93
N LYS A 43 -1.48 -1.72 -4.93
CA LYS A 43 -1.63 -2.15 -6.32
C LYS A 43 -0.40 -2.88 -6.85
N THR A 44 0.80 -2.43 -6.46
CA THR A 44 2.06 -3.09 -6.84
C THR A 44 2.19 -4.47 -6.18
N LYS A 45 1.86 -4.57 -4.89
CA LYS A 45 1.84 -5.86 -4.16
C LYS A 45 0.82 -6.82 -4.77
N LEU A 46 -0.38 -6.36 -5.06
CA LEU A 46 -1.43 -7.14 -5.72
C LEU A 46 -0.94 -7.65 -7.09
N HIS A 47 -0.30 -6.79 -7.88
CA HIS A 47 0.27 -7.18 -9.16
C HIS A 47 1.33 -8.29 -9.00
N ASN A 48 2.24 -8.16 -8.03
CA ASN A 48 3.24 -9.18 -7.74
C ASN A 48 2.61 -10.50 -7.26
N LEU A 49 1.55 -10.41 -6.45
CA LEU A 49 0.79 -11.56 -5.97
C LEU A 49 0.13 -12.31 -7.13
N ASN A 50 -0.50 -11.59 -8.06
CA ASN A 50 -1.07 -12.14 -9.28
C ASN A 50 -0.02 -12.72 -10.22
N LEU A 51 1.15 -12.09 -10.34
CA LEU A 51 2.26 -12.63 -11.12
C LEU A 51 2.75 -13.97 -10.55
N ALA A 52 3.00 -14.04 -9.24
CA ALA A 52 3.41 -15.27 -8.57
C ALA A 52 2.37 -16.38 -8.74
N THR A 53 1.09 -16.02 -8.61
CA THR A 53 -0.04 -16.95 -8.80
C THR A 53 -0.16 -17.44 -10.25
N SER A 54 0.10 -16.58 -11.23
CA SER A 54 0.13 -16.96 -12.65
C SER A 54 1.25 -17.95 -12.95
N ILE A 55 2.43 -17.76 -12.35
CA ILE A 55 3.55 -18.71 -12.46
C ILE A 55 3.16 -20.05 -11.83
N TYR A 56 2.66 -20.04 -10.59
CA TYR A 56 2.15 -21.25 -9.91
C TYR A 56 1.12 -21.99 -10.78
N ARG A 57 0.14 -21.28 -11.35
CA ARG A 57 -0.87 -21.85 -12.25
C ARG A 57 -0.26 -22.47 -13.51
N SER A 58 0.79 -21.87 -14.06
CA SER A 58 1.43 -22.38 -15.28
C SER A 58 2.18 -23.71 -15.05
N GLU A 59 2.63 -23.94 -13.82
CA GLU A 59 3.40 -25.14 -13.45
C GLU A 59 2.52 -26.26 -12.87
N LYS A 60 1.32 -25.93 -12.37
CA LYS A 60 0.39 -26.91 -11.80
C LYS A 60 -0.70 -27.29 -12.81
N GLU A 61 -0.76 -28.57 -13.13
CA GLU A 61 -1.96 -29.15 -13.74
C GLU A 61 -3.09 -29.12 -12.71
N THR A 62 -4.04 -28.19 -12.89
CA THR A 62 -5.20 -28.08 -12.01
C THR A 62 -6.34 -28.87 -12.63
N GLU A 63 -6.79 -29.94 -11.96
CA GLU A 63 -7.91 -30.77 -12.42
C GLU A 63 -9.29 -30.17 -12.07
N GLY A 64 -9.32 -29.19 -11.15
CA GLY A 64 -10.52 -28.51 -10.67
C GLY A 64 -10.75 -27.11 -11.26
N THR A 65 -11.82 -26.45 -10.80
CA THR A 65 -12.16 -25.08 -11.21
C THR A 65 -11.30 -23.99 -10.54
N ASP A 66 -10.65 -24.32 -9.42
CA ASP A 66 -9.80 -23.42 -8.64
C ASP A 66 -8.35 -23.93 -8.57
N ILE A 67 -7.37 -23.08 -8.88
CA ILE A 67 -5.93 -23.43 -8.78
C ILE A 67 -5.49 -23.67 -7.32
N PHE A 68 -6.26 -23.17 -6.37
CA PHE A 68 -6.07 -23.41 -4.95
C PHE A 68 -7.06 -24.43 -4.39
N ASP A 69 -7.47 -25.41 -5.20
CA ASP A 69 -8.42 -26.45 -4.78
C ASP A 69 -8.08 -27.05 -3.40
N GLY A 70 -9.12 -27.22 -2.58
CA GLY A 70 -9.02 -27.66 -1.20
C GLY A 70 -8.57 -26.59 -0.18
N ILE A 71 -8.29 -25.35 -0.59
CA ILE A 71 -7.96 -24.24 0.32
C ILE A 71 -9.12 -23.25 0.42
N SER A 72 -9.57 -23.00 1.65
CA SER A 72 -10.75 -22.17 1.91
C SER A 72 -10.46 -20.73 2.33
N THR A 73 -9.21 -20.39 2.67
CA THR A 73 -8.86 -19.04 3.16
C THR A 73 -7.71 -18.44 2.37
N ASP A 74 -7.77 -17.12 2.19
CA ASP A 74 -6.78 -16.37 1.41
C ASP A 74 -5.39 -16.39 2.05
N LEU A 75 -5.32 -16.35 3.38
CA LEU A 75 -4.07 -16.52 4.10
C LEU A 75 -3.40 -17.86 3.77
N LEU A 76 -4.17 -18.95 3.70
CA LEU A 76 -3.64 -20.27 3.35
C LEU A 76 -3.25 -20.36 1.87
N ARG A 77 -3.96 -19.68 0.97
CA ARG A 77 -3.58 -19.59 -0.46
C ARG A 77 -2.23 -18.89 -0.62
N MET A 78 -2.04 -17.74 0.04
CA MET A 78 -0.75 -17.04 0.05
C MET A 78 0.34 -17.89 0.72
N ASN A 79 0.03 -18.57 1.83
CA ASN A 79 0.99 -19.44 2.50
C ASN A 79 1.44 -20.60 1.60
N LYS A 80 0.54 -21.17 0.78
CA LYS A 80 0.89 -22.17 -0.22
C LYS A 80 1.89 -21.61 -1.24
N LEU A 81 1.65 -20.41 -1.76
CA LEU A 81 2.58 -19.75 -2.68
C LEU A 81 3.95 -19.48 -2.05
N VAL A 82 4.00 -19.11 -0.76
CA VAL A 82 5.27 -18.94 -0.03
C VAL A 82 5.98 -20.27 0.18
N THR A 83 5.25 -21.28 0.64
CA THR A 83 5.81 -22.61 0.95
C THR A 83 6.34 -23.30 -0.31
N GLU A 84 5.68 -23.12 -1.45
CA GLU A 84 6.13 -23.64 -2.74
C GLU A 84 7.17 -22.75 -3.43
N GLY A 85 7.51 -21.59 -2.85
CA GLY A 85 8.60 -20.73 -3.32
C GLY A 85 8.26 -19.72 -4.42
N TYR A 86 6.98 -19.56 -4.76
CA TYR A 86 6.51 -18.54 -5.72
C TYR A 86 6.46 -17.13 -5.10
N LEU A 87 6.33 -17.05 -3.78
CA LEU A 87 6.44 -15.82 -3.00
C LEU A 87 7.56 -15.93 -1.98
N GLN A 88 8.23 -14.81 -1.71
CA GLN A 88 9.23 -14.74 -0.65
C GLN A 88 8.58 -14.63 0.74
N ASP A 89 7.50 -13.84 0.84
CA ASP A 89 6.76 -13.56 2.06
C ASP A 89 5.28 -13.33 1.76
N ILE A 90 4.44 -13.44 2.80
CA ILE A 90 3.01 -13.09 2.71
C ILE A 90 2.88 -11.59 2.45
N LEU A 91 2.14 -11.24 1.40
CA LEU A 91 1.92 -9.86 1.00
C LEU A 91 0.68 -9.32 1.72
N ILE A 92 0.90 -8.37 2.63
CA ILE A 92 -0.17 -7.70 3.38
C ILE A 92 -0.34 -6.29 2.80
N PRO A 93 -1.57 -5.80 2.57
CA PRO A 93 -1.83 -4.41 2.20
C PRO A 93 -1.25 -3.41 3.20
N ARG A 94 -1.01 -2.17 2.75
CA ARG A 94 -0.50 -1.07 3.56
C ARG A 94 -1.62 -0.21 4.09
N LEU A 95 -2.67 -0.01 3.30
CA LEU A 95 -3.90 0.63 3.76
C LEU A 95 -4.72 -0.37 4.58
N ILE A 96 -5.28 0.10 5.69
CA ILE A 96 -5.98 -0.75 6.68
C ILE A 96 -7.33 -1.20 6.13
N GLU A 97 -7.94 -0.34 5.32
CA GLU A 97 -9.18 -0.60 4.60
C GLU A 97 -9.02 -1.62 3.47
N HIS A 98 -7.79 -1.95 3.06
CA HIS A 98 -7.55 -2.90 1.96
C HIS A 98 -7.35 -4.32 2.47
N GLU A 99 -8.02 -5.26 1.82
CA GLU A 99 -7.75 -6.69 1.95
C GLU A 99 -7.46 -7.30 0.57
N PHE A 100 -6.55 -8.27 0.53
CA PHE A 100 -6.29 -9.04 -0.68
C PHE A 100 -7.10 -10.32 -0.62
N VAL A 101 -8.08 -10.43 -1.51
CA VAL A 101 -9.03 -11.53 -1.57
C VAL A 101 -8.87 -12.33 -2.85
N TRP A 102 -9.12 -13.63 -2.79
CA TRP A 102 -9.06 -14.49 -3.96
C TRP A 102 -10.43 -14.60 -4.63
N ASP A 103 -10.54 -14.13 -5.88
CA ASP A 103 -11.70 -14.40 -6.71
C ASP A 103 -11.55 -15.76 -7.40
N ILE A 104 -12.42 -16.71 -7.02
CA ILE A 104 -12.43 -18.07 -7.56
C ILE A 104 -12.92 -18.10 -9.02
N THR A 105 -13.78 -17.17 -9.42
CA THR A 105 -14.33 -17.09 -10.78
C THR A 105 -13.27 -16.58 -11.74
N ASP A 106 -12.64 -15.46 -11.39
CA ASP A 106 -11.64 -14.81 -12.25
C ASP A 106 -10.23 -15.39 -12.07
N GLN A 107 -10.05 -16.24 -11.06
CA GLN A 107 -8.77 -16.87 -10.73
C GLN A 107 -7.68 -15.81 -10.59
N ALA A 108 -8.01 -14.75 -9.84
CA ALA A 108 -7.16 -13.59 -9.63
C ALA A 108 -7.34 -13.05 -8.21
N TRP A 109 -6.29 -12.43 -7.70
CA TRP A 109 -6.32 -11.66 -6.47
C TRP A 109 -6.87 -10.27 -6.76
N GLU A 110 -7.79 -9.82 -5.89
CA GLU A 110 -8.40 -8.50 -5.93
C GLU A 110 -8.17 -7.73 -4.62
N ILE A 111 -8.35 -6.42 -4.68
CA ILE A 111 -8.42 -5.56 -3.48
C ILE A 111 -9.88 -5.39 -3.13
N GLU A 112 -10.27 -5.90 -1.96
CA GLU A 112 -11.53 -5.55 -1.31
C GLU A 112 -11.30 -4.36 -0.38
N VAL A 113 -12.22 -3.39 -0.41
CA VAL A 113 -12.18 -2.22 0.45
C VAL A 113 -13.24 -2.38 1.52
N ASN A 114 -12.80 -2.47 2.78
CA ASN A 114 -13.67 -2.55 3.93
C ASN A 114 -14.07 -1.13 4.39
N ASP A 115 -15.38 -0.86 4.39
CA ASP A 115 -16.00 0.39 4.88
C ASP A 115 -16.03 0.51 6.42
#